data_AF-U2K4Y7-F1
#
_entry.id   AF-U2K4Y7-F1
#
_cell.length_a   1.000
_cell.length_b   1.000
_cell.length_c   1.000
_cell.angle_alpha   90.00
_cell.angle_beta   90.00
_cell.angle_gamma   90.00
#
_symmetry.space_group_name_H-M   'P 1'
#
loop_
_entity.id
_entity.type
_entity.pdbx_description
1 polymer ?
#
loop_
_entity_poly.entity_id
_entity_poly.type
_entity_poly.pdbx_seq_one_letter_code
_entity_poly.pdbx_strand_id
1 'polypeptide(L)'
;MNKYFLLAFIVLSLSQVLGRCGTLTLNTKKEITKVVSQYRDTLSIVCLYQDSLGNAISTDSVYILYNQDMTPFCKIEKNEEGDPVCEKLKGKIVSYYPSWSIITLFSRDFNKEYMEVEVGGTWKLLNKKSIHRSCDLRNFLQSLWYTPQLGDSLYSLDRKSIKKVKKSDMTFNIIDVQGDWIKLKALNNPSCYWFRWKNNCRVYQDRLMYE
;
A
#
# COMPACT_ATOMS: atom_id res chain seq x y z
N MET A 1 -19.32 7.92 20.32
CA MET A 1 -19.92 8.10 18.98
C MET A 1 -19.01 8.99 18.15
N ASN A 2 -18.33 8.42 17.16
CA ASN A 2 -17.15 9.00 16.52
C ASN A 2 -17.51 10.05 15.46
N LYS A 3 -16.94 11.26 15.60
CA LYS A 3 -17.10 12.41 14.68
C LYS A 3 -16.65 12.13 13.23
N TYR A 4 -15.97 11.02 12.97
CA TYR A 4 -15.48 10.60 11.66
C TYR A 4 -16.54 9.94 10.77
N PHE A 5 -17.62 9.42 11.34
CA PHE A 5 -18.70 8.79 10.56
C PHE A 5 -19.54 9.83 9.79
N LEU A 6 -19.59 11.07 10.30
CA LEU A 6 -20.38 12.16 9.70
C LEU A 6 -19.73 12.73 8.43
N LEU A 7 -18.39 12.74 8.35
CA LEU A 7 -17.68 13.32 7.19
C LEU A 7 -17.80 12.47 5.92
N ALA A 8 -17.80 11.14 6.04
CA ALA A 8 -17.95 10.25 4.88
C ALA A 8 -19.34 10.38 4.23
N PHE A 9 -20.38 10.59 5.04
CA PHE A 9 -21.75 10.78 4.54
C PHE A 9 -21.97 12.14 3.86
N ILE A 10 -21.28 13.20 4.32
CA ILE A 10 -21.38 14.54 3.71
C ILE A 10 -20.72 14.57 2.32
N VAL A 11 -19.66 13.81 2.09
CA VAL A 11 -18.96 13.78 0.80
C VAL A 11 -19.75 13.03 -0.29
N LEU A 12 -20.52 12.01 0.07
CA LEU A 12 -21.38 11.28 -0.88
C LEU A 12 -22.65 12.05 -1.23
N SER A 13 -23.26 12.77 -0.28
CA SER A 13 -24.50 13.52 -0.51
C SER A 13 -24.30 14.82 -1.30
N LEU A 14 -23.13 15.45 -1.25
CA LEU A 14 -22.84 16.65 -2.06
C LEU A 14 -22.72 16.35 -3.57
N SER A 15 -22.42 15.10 -3.96
CA SER A 15 -22.28 14.72 -5.37
C SER A 15 -23.61 14.68 -6.13
N GLN A 16 -24.74 14.63 -5.41
CA GLN A 16 -26.07 14.54 -6.02
C GLN A 16 -26.81 15.88 -6.11
N VAL A 17 -26.29 16.97 -5.51
CA VAL A 17 -27.01 18.25 -5.38
C VAL A 17 -26.50 19.37 -6.30
N LEU A 18 -25.34 19.26 -6.94
CA LEU A 18 -24.75 20.36 -7.72
C LEU A 18 -24.85 20.17 -9.24
N GLY A 19 -26.10 20.13 -9.71
CA GLY A 19 -26.43 20.62 -11.04
C GLY A 19 -26.40 22.14 -11.06
N ARG A 20 -25.21 22.76 -11.06
CA ARG A 20 -25.02 24.15 -11.53
C ARG A 20 -23.54 24.44 -11.82
N CYS A 21 -23.35 24.94 -13.02
CA CYS A 21 -22.12 25.31 -13.71
C CYS A 21 -21.17 26.22 -12.90
N GLY A 22 -19.86 25.91 -12.91
CA GLY A 22 -18.80 26.80 -12.45
C GLY A 22 -17.61 26.11 -11.77
N THR A 23 -16.60 25.72 -12.55
CA THR A 23 -15.17 25.68 -12.20
C THR A 23 -14.75 25.42 -10.73
N LEU A 24 -15.16 24.31 -10.11
CA LEU A 24 -14.72 23.89 -8.76
C LEU A 24 -13.89 22.59 -8.74
N THR A 25 -13.55 22.05 -9.90
CA THR A 25 -13.01 20.68 -10.04
C THR A 25 -11.52 20.53 -9.69
N LEU A 26 -10.75 21.63 -9.62
CA LEU A 26 -9.30 21.60 -9.44
C LEU A 26 -8.84 21.63 -7.97
N ASN A 27 -9.55 22.35 -7.08
CA ASN A 27 -9.17 22.45 -5.67
C ASN A 27 -9.61 21.22 -4.86
N THR A 28 -10.81 20.71 -5.13
CA THR A 28 -11.33 19.49 -4.52
C THR A 28 -10.43 18.28 -4.78
N LYS A 29 -9.96 18.09 -6.01
CA LYS A 29 -9.04 16.98 -6.34
C LYS A 29 -7.72 17.06 -5.57
N LYS A 30 -7.16 18.26 -5.40
CA LYS A 30 -5.90 18.48 -4.66
C LYS A 30 -6.07 18.27 -3.16
N GLU A 31 -7.18 18.75 -2.59
CA GLU A 31 -7.52 18.53 -1.18
C GLU A 31 -7.83 17.06 -0.88
N ILE A 32 -8.64 16.40 -1.73
CA ILE A 32 -8.90 14.95 -1.64
C ILE A 32 -7.59 14.17 -1.71
N THR A 33 -6.71 14.51 -2.65
CA THR A 33 -5.39 13.84 -2.77
C THR A 33 -4.56 14.03 -1.50
N LYS A 34 -4.55 15.24 -0.92
CA LYS A 34 -3.82 15.52 0.33
C LYS A 34 -4.40 14.76 1.52
N VAL A 35 -5.72 14.68 1.63
CA VAL A 35 -6.42 13.94 2.68
C VAL A 35 -6.17 12.43 2.56
N VAL A 36 -6.25 11.88 1.35
CA VAL A 36 -5.93 10.46 1.07
C VAL A 36 -4.46 10.17 1.39
N SER A 37 -3.53 11.07 1.04
CA SER A 37 -2.11 10.88 1.32
C SER A 37 -1.81 10.91 2.83
N GLN A 38 -2.46 11.81 3.58
CA GLN A 38 -2.31 11.89 5.04
C GLN A 38 -2.95 10.69 5.75
N TYR A 39 -4.04 10.16 5.21
CA TYR A 39 -4.65 8.93 5.71
C TYR A 39 -3.72 7.73 5.54
N ARG A 40 -3.02 7.62 4.40
CA ARG A 40 -2.05 6.54 4.15
C ARG A 40 -0.86 6.56 5.11
N ASP A 41 -0.46 7.72 5.61
CA ASP A 41 0.62 7.83 6.60
C ASP A 41 0.29 7.15 7.94
N THR A 42 -0.99 6.89 8.21
CA THR A 42 -1.44 6.18 9.44
C THR A 42 -1.61 4.68 9.23
N LEU A 43 -1.44 4.19 8.00
CA LEU A 43 -1.60 2.77 7.70
C LEU A 43 -0.32 2.01 8.00
N SER A 44 -0.49 0.78 8.44
CA SER A 44 0.56 -0.21 8.56
C SER A 44 0.54 -1.12 7.34
N ILE A 45 1.58 -1.94 7.23
CA ILE A 45 1.69 -3.04 6.29
C ILE A 45 1.65 -4.33 7.07
N VAL A 46 0.78 -5.26 6.64
CA VAL A 46 0.80 -6.64 7.09
C VAL A 46 1.36 -7.55 6.00
N CYS A 47 2.29 -8.42 6.38
CA CYS A 47 2.84 -9.46 5.52
C CYS A 47 2.38 -10.82 6.05
N LEU A 48 1.55 -11.52 5.26
CA LEU A 48 1.17 -12.90 5.52
C LEU A 48 2.33 -13.84 5.13
N TYR A 49 2.43 -14.98 5.80
CA TYR A 49 3.52 -15.94 5.66
C TYR A 49 4.90 -15.40 6.03
N GLN A 50 4.95 -14.39 6.88
CA GLN A 50 6.17 -13.86 7.47
C GLN A 50 5.99 -13.74 8.99
N ASP A 51 6.98 -14.17 9.78
CA ASP A 51 6.95 -13.99 11.24
C ASP A 51 7.31 -12.55 11.63
N SER A 52 7.21 -12.24 12.93
CA SER A 52 7.52 -10.91 13.47
C SER A 52 8.99 -10.49 13.28
N LEU A 53 9.90 -11.45 13.07
CA LEU A 53 11.32 -11.21 12.82
C LEU A 53 11.63 -11.00 11.33
N GLY A 54 10.66 -11.24 10.44
CA GLY A 54 10.83 -11.11 9.00
C GLY A 54 11.18 -12.41 8.29
N ASN A 55 11.18 -13.56 8.96
CA ASN A 55 11.44 -14.85 8.32
C ASN A 55 10.18 -15.38 7.64
N ALA A 56 10.34 -16.01 6.48
CA ALA A 56 9.24 -16.72 5.84
C ALA A 56 8.83 -17.93 6.70
N ILE A 57 7.52 -18.18 6.81
CA ILE A 57 6.98 -19.33 7.56
C ILE A 57 6.36 -20.37 6.61
N SER A 58 6.35 -21.63 7.05
CA SER A 58 5.96 -22.78 6.23
C SER A 58 4.46 -22.84 5.89
N THR A 59 4.14 -23.82 5.04
CA THR A 59 2.95 -24.00 4.19
C THR A 59 1.61 -24.12 4.89
N ASP A 60 1.59 -24.55 6.16
CA ASP A 60 0.34 -24.98 6.81
C ASP A 60 -0.48 -23.80 7.38
N SER A 61 0.08 -22.59 7.32
CA SER A 61 -0.62 -21.39 7.77
C SER A 61 -1.80 -21.07 6.85
N VAL A 62 -3.00 -21.16 7.42
CA VAL A 62 -4.25 -20.76 6.77
C VAL A 62 -4.69 -19.41 7.32
N TYR A 63 -4.93 -18.46 6.42
CA TYR A 63 -5.53 -17.17 6.79
C TYR A 63 -6.98 -17.14 6.33
N ILE A 64 -7.86 -16.70 7.21
CA ILE A 64 -9.26 -16.44 6.88
C ILE A 64 -9.48 -14.94 7.03
N LEU A 65 -9.90 -14.31 5.94
CA LEU A 65 -10.37 -12.94 5.96
C LEU A 65 -11.89 -12.95 6.11
N TYR A 66 -12.40 -12.05 6.94
CA TYR A 66 -13.84 -11.89 7.16
C TYR A 66 -14.31 -10.54 6.61
N ASN A 67 -15.59 -10.47 6.27
CA ASN A 67 -16.27 -9.20 6.09
C ASN A 67 -16.45 -8.50 7.46
N GLN A 68 -16.88 -7.24 7.43
CA GLN A 68 -17.10 -6.44 8.65
C GLN A 68 -18.20 -7.02 9.55
N ASP A 69 -19.13 -7.80 8.98
CA ASP A 69 -20.19 -8.51 9.69
C ASP A 69 -19.75 -9.90 10.21
N MET A 70 -18.44 -10.19 10.21
CA MET A 70 -17.84 -11.46 10.63
C MET A 70 -18.16 -12.67 9.74
N THR A 71 -18.84 -12.48 8.60
CA THR A 71 -19.01 -13.57 7.63
C THR A 71 -17.67 -13.88 6.92
N PRO A 72 -17.33 -15.16 6.66
CA PRO A 72 -16.09 -15.49 5.94
C PRO A 72 -16.08 -14.88 4.53
N PHE A 73 -15.04 -14.10 4.23
CA PHE A 73 -14.83 -13.52 2.90
C PHE A 73 -14.02 -14.47 2.02
N CYS A 74 -12.83 -14.86 2.47
CA CYS A 74 -11.96 -15.79 1.75
C CYS A 74 -11.02 -16.55 2.68
N LYS A 75 -10.56 -17.71 2.20
CA LYS A 75 -9.46 -18.48 2.76
C LYS A 75 -8.23 -18.27 1.87
N ILE A 76 -7.07 -18.14 2.49
CA ILE A 76 -5.76 -18.02 1.83
C ILE A 76 -4.94 -19.19 2.37
N GLU A 77 -4.53 -20.07 1.48
CA GLU A 77 -3.73 -21.25 1.78
C GLU A 77 -2.65 -21.41 0.71
N LYS A 78 -1.58 -22.12 1.03
CA LYS A 78 -0.54 -22.44 0.05
C LYS A 78 -0.94 -23.70 -0.74
N ASN A 79 -0.68 -23.69 -2.05
CA ASN A 79 -0.82 -24.88 -2.89
C ASN A 79 0.35 -25.87 -2.64
N GLU A 80 0.40 -26.98 -3.37
CA GLU A 80 1.47 -27.98 -3.27
C GLU A 80 2.85 -27.43 -3.62
N GLU A 81 2.92 -26.39 -4.44
CA GLU A 81 4.16 -25.68 -4.82
C GLU A 81 4.58 -24.65 -3.75
N GLY A 82 3.77 -24.48 -2.70
CA GLY A 82 4.03 -23.54 -1.61
C GLY A 82 3.58 -22.11 -1.90
N ASP A 83 2.88 -21.85 -3.00
CA ASP A 83 2.36 -20.55 -3.41
C ASP A 83 0.99 -20.25 -2.76
N PRO A 84 0.76 -19.05 -2.19
CA PRO A 84 -0.53 -18.66 -1.64
C PRO A 84 -1.56 -18.51 -2.77
N VAL A 85 -2.62 -19.30 -2.70
CA VAL A 85 -3.70 -19.30 -3.68
C VAL A 85 -4.98 -18.72 -3.08
N CYS A 86 -5.50 -17.67 -3.72
CA CYS A 86 -6.82 -17.13 -3.41
C CYS A 86 -7.36 -16.29 -4.59
N GLU A 87 -8.33 -16.82 -5.34
CA GLU A 87 -8.93 -16.12 -6.49
C GLU A 87 -9.52 -14.75 -6.12
N LYS A 88 -10.08 -14.63 -4.92
CA LYS A 88 -10.69 -13.37 -4.45
C LYS A 88 -9.67 -12.25 -4.20
N LEU A 89 -8.38 -12.57 -4.13
CA LEU A 89 -7.28 -11.61 -3.92
C LEU A 89 -6.58 -11.17 -5.20
N LYS A 90 -6.78 -11.87 -6.33
CA LYS A 90 -6.12 -11.51 -7.60
C LYS A 90 -6.42 -10.07 -8.00
N GLY A 91 -5.36 -9.28 -8.20
CA GLY A 91 -5.44 -7.86 -8.57
C GLY A 91 -6.00 -6.94 -7.49
N LYS A 92 -6.16 -7.40 -6.25
CA LYS A 92 -6.80 -6.67 -5.14
C LYS A 92 -5.90 -6.47 -3.92
N ILE A 93 -4.65 -6.94 -3.99
CA ILE A 93 -3.65 -6.85 -2.93
C ILE A 93 -2.59 -5.80 -3.27
N VAL A 94 -1.87 -5.32 -2.26
CA VAL A 94 -0.80 -4.31 -2.44
C VAL A 94 0.38 -4.92 -3.19
N SER A 95 0.79 -6.13 -2.82
CA SER A 95 1.76 -6.89 -3.60
C SER A 95 1.72 -8.39 -3.32
N TYR A 96 2.15 -9.16 -4.32
CA TYR A 96 2.35 -10.61 -4.27
C TYR A 96 3.81 -10.92 -4.54
N TYR A 97 4.39 -11.82 -3.74
CA TYR A 97 5.77 -12.26 -3.85
C TYR A 97 5.79 -13.72 -4.29
N PRO A 98 5.97 -14.04 -5.59
CA PRO A 98 6.00 -15.43 -6.05
C PRO A 98 7.17 -16.21 -5.47
N SER A 99 8.34 -15.57 -5.31
CA SER A 99 9.55 -16.29 -4.90
C SER A 99 9.57 -16.71 -3.42
N TRP A 100 8.71 -16.12 -2.58
CA TRP A 100 8.70 -16.34 -1.12
C TRP A 100 7.29 -16.59 -0.57
N SER A 101 6.28 -16.57 -1.45
CA SER A 101 4.88 -16.83 -1.10
C SER A 101 4.33 -15.89 -0.02
N ILE A 102 4.73 -14.62 -0.07
CA ILE A 102 4.30 -13.57 0.87
C ILE A 102 3.18 -12.76 0.22
N ILE A 103 2.15 -12.43 0.99
CA ILE A 103 1.10 -11.48 0.59
C ILE A 103 1.22 -10.25 1.45
N THR A 104 1.28 -9.08 0.81
CA THR A 104 1.34 -7.79 1.50
C THR A 104 0.04 -7.01 1.32
N LEU A 105 -0.50 -6.50 2.43
CA LEU A 105 -1.74 -5.70 2.47
C LEU A 105 -1.52 -4.46 3.33
N PHE A 106 -2.24 -3.37 3.01
CA PHE A 106 -2.40 -2.27 3.96
C PHE A 106 -3.24 -2.74 5.12
N SER A 107 -2.93 -2.24 6.31
CA SER A 107 -3.67 -2.56 7.52
C SER A 107 -3.84 -1.37 8.46
N ARG A 108 -4.82 -1.49 9.34
CA ARG A 108 -5.05 -0.59 10.47
C ARG A 108 -5.64 -1.34 11.65
N ASP A 109 -5.45 -0.79 12.84
CA ASP A 109 -6.04 -1.35 14.05
C ASP A 109 -7.56 -1.24 14.04
N PHE A 110 -8.24 -2.30 14.49
CA PHE A 110 -9.69 -2.35 14.60
C PHE A 110 -10.14 -2.62 16.04
N ASN A 111 -9.82 -3.80 16.58
CA ASN A 111 -10.10 -4.13 17.98
C ASN A 111 -8.99 -5.03 18.57
N LYS A 112 -9.24 -5.60 19.75
CA LYS A 112 -8.26 -6.46 20.45
C LYS A 112 -7.96 -7.76 19.72
N GLU A 113 -8.92 -8.30 18.97
CA GLU A 113 -8.83 -9.62 18.34
C GLU A 113 -8.56 -9.54 16.83
N TYR A 114 -9.01 -8.46 16.19
CA TYR A 114 -8.96 -8.29 14.74
C TYR A 114 -8.29 -6.99 14.35
N MET A 115 -7.63 -7.02 13.20
CA MET A 115 -7.17 -5.86 12.45
C MET A 115 -7.93 -5.76 11.13
N GLU A 116 -8.00 -4.56 10.58
CA GLU A 116 -8.52 -4.37 9.24
C GLU A 116 -7.40 -4.43 8.22
N VAL A 117 -7.64 -5.12 7.11
CA VAL A 117 -6.76 -5.23 5.95
C VAL A 117 -7.48 -4.79 4.69
N GLU A 118 -6.81 -4.03 3.83
CA GLU A 118 -7.43 -3.53 2.60
C GLU A 118 -7.32 -4.57 1.47
N VAL A 119 -8.47 -4.96 0.92
CA VAL A 119 -8.59 -5.83 -0.25
C VAL A 119 -9.49 -5.15 -1.28
N GLY A 120 -8.90 -4.76 -2.41
CA GLY A 120 -9.62 -4.17 -3.55
C GLY A 120 -10.38 -2.90 -3.19
N GLY A 121 -9.82 -2.06 -2.31
CA GLY A 121 -10.46 -0.82 -1.84
C GLY A 121 -11.49 -1.01 -0.72
N THR A 122 -11.64 -2.23 -0.19
CA THR A 122 -12.56 -2.53 0.92
C THR A 122 -11.81 -3.10 2.12
N TRP A 123 -12.25 -2.76 3.33
CA TRP A 123 -11.64 -3.27 4.56
C TRP A 123 -12.23 -4.62 4.96
N LYS A 124 -11.35 -5.60 5.17
CA LYS A 124 -11.65 -6.96 5.66
C LYS A 124 -11.00 -7.17 7.01
N LEU A 125 -11.51 -8.13 7.79
CA LEU A 125 -10.97 -8.44 9.10
C LEU A 125 -10.01 -9.61 9.03
N LEU A 126 -8.85 -9.46 9.65
CA LEU A 126 -7.85 -10.49 9.86
C LEU A 126 -7.65 -10.70 11.37
N ASN A 127 -7.57 -11.95 11.81
CA ASN A 127 -7.34 -12.27 13.21
C ASN A 127 -5.89 -11.94 13.60
N LYS A 128 -5.70 -11.15 14.66
CA LYS A 128 -4.38 -10.74 15.16
C LYS A 128 -3.56 -11.90 15.73
N LYS A 129 -4.20 -13.01 16.10
CA LYS A 129 -3.51 -14.23 16.57
C LYS A 129 -2.88 -15.05 15.44
N SER A 130 -3.26 -14.82 14.18
CA SER A 130 -2.61 -15.45 13.04
C SER A 130 -1.14 -15.01 12.99
N ILE A 131 -0.22 -15.89 12.61
CA ILE A 131 1.20 -15.54 12.50
C ILE A 131 1.37 -14.61 11.30
N HIS A 132 1.83 -13.38 11.53
CA HIS A 132 2.09 -12.39 10.48
C HIS A 132 3.14 -11.40 10.97
N ARG A 133 3.72 -10.66 10.03
CA ARG A 133 4.51 -9.47 10.32
C ARG A 133 3.62 -8.25 10.15
N SER A 134 3.64 -7.34 11.12
CA SER A 134 3.06 -6.01 10.98
C SER A 134 4.15 -4.96 11.19
N CYS A 135 4.17 -3.92 10.36
CA CYS A 135 5.10 -2.80 10.51
C CYS A 135 4.53 -1.52 9.90
N ASP A 136 5.00 -0.36 10.38
CA ASP A 136 4.59 0.92 9.83
C ASP A 136 4.96 1.05 8.36
N LEU A 137 4.08 1.64 7.54
CA LEU A 137 4.30 1.82 6.10
C LEU A 137 5.64 2.50 5.78
N ARG A 138 6.00 3.52 6.57
CA ARG A 138 7.28 4.23 6.42
C ARG A 138 8.46 3.28 6.59
N ASN A 139 8.49 2.53 7.69
CA ASN A 139 9.57 1.60 8.00
C ASN A 139 9.65 0.49 6.96
N PHE A 140 8.50 -0.01 6.51
CA PHE A 140 8.42 -0.99 5.43
C PHE A 140 9.02 -0.45 4.14
N LEU A 141 8.57 0.70 3.64
CA LEU A 141 9.07 1.27 2.39
C LEU A 141 10.56 1.66 2.48
N GLN A 142 11.03 2.15 3.62
CA GLN A 142 12.45 2.46 3.84
C GLN A 142 13.35 1.22 3.91
N SER A 143 12.78 0.04 4.19
CA SER A 143 13.52 -1.23 4.10
C SER A 143 13.76 -1.69 2.65
N LEU A 144 13.08 -1.05 1.69
CA LEU A 144 13.17 -1.37 0.28
C LEU A 144 14.09 -0.39 -0.47
N TRP A 145 14.71 -0.93 -1.50
CA TRP A 145 15.36 -0.20 -2.56
C TRP A 145 14.30 0.19 -3.59
N TYR A 146 14.54 1.19 -4.43
CA TYR A 146 13.68 1.46 -5.57
C TYR A 146 14.48 1.30 -6.86
N THR A 147 13.95 0.46 -7.75
CA THR A 147 14.50 0.22 -9.08
C THR A 147 13.54 0.82 -10.10
N PRO A 148 13.87 1.97 -10.70
CA PRO A 148 13.01 2.63 -11.66
C PRO A 148 12.96 1.87 -12.99
N GLN A 149 11.83 1.97 -13.65
CA GLN A 149 11.67 1.57 -15.03
C GLN A 149 11.98 2.72 -16.01
N LEU A 150 12.23 2.36 -17.27
CA LEU A 150 12.39 3.33 -18.34
C LEU A 150 11.13 4.21 -18.43
N GLY A 151 11.29 5.53 -18.41
CA GLY A 151 10.17 6.47 -18.47
C GLY A 151 9.57 6.88 -17.12
N ASP A 152 10.03 6.28 -16.02
CA ASP A 152 9.65 6.69 -14.67
C ASP A 152 9.97 8.17 -14.43
N SER A 153 9.12 8.81 -13.63
CA SER A 153 9.19 10.25 -13.36
C SER A 153 9.80 10.49 -11.99
N LEU A 154 11.04 10.96 -11.99
CA LEU A 154 11.73 11.40 -10.78
C LEU A 154 11.60 12.91 -10.67
N TYR A 155 11.14 13.39 -9.54
CA TYR A 155 10.88 14.81 -9.29
C TYR A 155 12.06 15.41 -8.52
N SER A 156 12.38 16.66 -8.79
CA SER A 156 13.35 17.42 -7.98
C SER A 156 12.88 17.55 -6.52
N LEU A 157 13.77 17.95 -5.62
CA LEU A 157 13.46 18.10 -4.19
C LEU A 157 12.30 19.07 -3.90
N ASP A 158 12.15 20.11 -4.73
CA ASP A 158 11.03 21.06 -4.69
C ASP A 158 9.76 20.58 -5.43
N ARG A 159 9.81 19.38 -6.04
CA ARG A 159 8.77 18.72 -6.83
C ARG A 159 8.30 19.51 -8.07
N LYS A 160 9.08 20.49 -8.55
CA LYS A 160 8.71 21.34 -9.70
C LYS A 160 9.21 20.82 -11.03
N SER A 161 10.39 20.21 -11.06
CA SER A 161 10.98 19.66 -12.27
C SER A 161 10.93 18.14 -12.28
N ILE A 162 10.81 17.58 -13.47
CA ILE A 162 10.69 16.13 -13.69
C ILE A 162 11.85 15.67 -14.55
N LYS A 163 12.58 14.67 -14.05
CA LYS A 163 13.56 13.89 -14.77
C LYS A 163 12.94 12.56 -15.16
N LYS A 164 12.90 12.27 -16.46
CA LYS A 164 12.55 10.95 -16.97
C LYS A 164 13.73 9.99 -16.85
N VAL A 165 13.47 8.79 -16.35
CA VAL A 165 14.47 7.73 -16.27
C VAL A 165 14.76 7.24 -17.69
N LYS A 166 16.04 7.35 -18.10
CA LYS A 166 16.51 6.97 -19.44
C LYS A 166 17.32 5.67 -19.47
N LYS A 167 17.69 5.15 -18.30
CA LYS A 167 18.39 3.87 -18.10
C LYS A 167 17.90 3.25 -16.80
N SER A 168 17.59 1.96 -16.82
CA SER A 168 17.01 1.18 -15.70
C SER A 168 18.01 0.85 -14.58
N ASP A 169 19.30 1.03 -14.81
CA ASP A 169 20.36 0.49 -13.94
C ASP A 169 20.62 1.37 -12.70
N MET A 170 19.79 2.38 -12.46
CA MET A 170 19.91 3.28 -11.32
C MET A 170 19.08 2.77 -10.14
N THR A 171 19.69 2.15 -9.14
CA THR A 171 18.98 1.80 -7.90
C THR A 171 19.07 2.93 -6.86
N PHE A 172 17.99 3.14 -6.11
CA PHE A 172 17.88 4.18 -5.08
C PHE A 172 17.56 3.58 -3.71
N ASN A 173 18.09 4.20 -2.66
CA ASN A 173 17.60 4.01 -1.29
C ASN A 173 16.36 4.89 -1.05
N ILE A 174 15.34 4.34 -0.41
CA ILE A 174 14.19 5.10 0.08
C ILE A 174 14.56 5.69 1.44
N ILE A 175 14.66 7.01 1.52
CA ILE A 175 15.16 7.71 2.72
C ILE A 175 14.06 8.48 3.47
N ASP A 176 12.93 8.77 2.85
CA ASP A 176 11.78 9.41 3.51
C ASP A 176 10.47 9.04 2.78
N VAL A 177 9.36 9.09 3.49
CA VAL A 177 8.01 8.78 2.98
C VAL A 177 7.04 9.84 3.48
N GLN A 178 6.23 10.39 2.57
CA GLN A 178 5.24 11.44 2.81
C GLN A 178 3.99 11.15 1.96
N GLY A 179 3.08 10.35 2.51
CA GLY A 179 1.91 9.83 1.82
C GLY A 179 2.29 9.03 0.57
N ASP A 180 1.89 9.53 -0.61
CA ASP A 180 2.23 8.91 -1.89
C ASP A 180 3.66 9.24 -2.36
N TRP A 181 4.41 10.06 -1.64
CA TRP A 181 5.73 10.51 -2.07
C TRP A 181 6.82 9.80 -1.29
N ILE A 182 7.74 9.16 -2.01
CA ILE A 182 8.95 8.58 -1.43
C ILE A 182 10.17 9.37 -1.90
N LYS A 183 11.05 9.70 -0.95
CA LYS A 183 12.31 10.37 -1.23
C LYS A 183 13.37 9.33 -1.50
N LEU A 184 14.03 9.50 -2.62
CA LEU A 184 15.02 8.60 -3.17
C LEU A 184 16.41 9.22 -3.08
N LYS A 185 17.40 8.45 -2.66
CA LYS A 185 18.82 8.80 -2.74
C LYS A 185 19.52 7.81 -3.65
N ALA A 186 20.17 8.30 -4.70
CA ALA A 186 20.95 7.44 -5.59
C ALA A 186 22.12 6.82 -4.82
N LEU A 187 22.44 5.56 -5.10
CA LEU A 187 23.53 4.87 -4.40
C LEU A 187 24.91 5.39 -4.77
N ASN A 188 25.10 5.62 -6.07
CA ASN A 188 26.39 5.96 -6.65
C ASN A 188 26.55 7.47 -6.93
N ASN A 189 25.66 8.31 -6.40
CA ASN A 189 25.68 9.77 -6.60
C ASN A 189 24.90 10.47 -5.46
N PRO A 190 25.31 11.67 -5.00
CA PRO A 190 24.57 12.45 -3.99
C PRO A 190 23.15 12.91 -4.42
N SER A 191 22.76 12.71 -5.67
CA SER A 191 21.47 13.11 -6.21
C SER A 191 20.30 12.51 -5.43
N CYS A 192 19.37 13.39 -5.05
CA CYS A 192 18.12 13.00 -4.40
C CYS A 192 16.93 13.42 -5.25
N TYR A 193 15.90 12.57 -5.27
CA TYR A 193 14.67 12.80 -6.02
C TYR A 193 13.46 12.45 -5.17
N TRP A 194 12.30 12.94 -5.57
CA TRP A 194 11.02 12.41 -5.12
C TRP A 194 10.46 11.49 -6.20
N PHE A 195 9.85 10.38 -5.78
CA PHE A 195 9.04 9.53 -6.63
C PHE A 195 7.65 9.43 -6.03
N ARG A 196 6.63 9.39 -6.89
CA ARG A 196 5.26 9.20 -6.42
C ARG A 196 4.91 7.73 -6.56
N TRP A 197 4.93 6.99 -5.46
CA TRP A 197 4.50 5.59 -5.46
C TRP A 197 2.98 5.54 -5.64
N LYS A 198 2.51 4.77 -6.62
CA LYS A 198 1.09 4.64 -6.99
C LYS A 198 0.61 3.23 -6.66
N ASN A 199 -0.70 3.01 -6.72
CA ASN A 199 -1.34 1.69 -6.55
C ASN A 199 -0.90 0.61 -7.56
N ASN A 200 -0.09 0.95 -8.57
CA ASN A 200 0.44 0.00 -9.55
C ASN A 200 1.93 -0.33 -9.33
N CYS A 201 2.54 0.20 -8.27
CA CYS A 201 3.90 -0.22 -7.92
C CYS A 201 3.86 -1.65 -7.39
N ARG A 202 4.66 -2.54 -7.97
CA ARG A 202 4.93 -3.85 -7.39
C ARG A 202 5.94 -3.70 -6.26
N VAL A 203 5.62 -4.29 -5.12
CA VAL A 203 6.51 -4.33 -3.96
C VAL A 203 7.13 -5.72 -3.87
N TYR A 204 8.44 -5.80 -4.04
CA TYR A 204 9.25 -7.00 -3.84
C TYR A 204 9.94 -6.94 -2.47
N GLN A 205 10.72 -7.98 -2.12
CA GLN A 205 11.22 -8.16 -0.75
C GLN A 205 12.24 -7.13 -0.36
N ASP A 206 13.09 -6.81 -1.33
CA ASP A 206 14.16 -5.86 -1.22
C ASP A 206 13.88 -4.61 -2.06
N ARG A 207 12.85 -4.57 -2.92
CA ARG A 207 12.70 -3.46 -3.85
C ARG A 207 11.27 -3.09 -4.21
N LEU A 208 11.07 -1.82 -4.51
CA LEU A 208 9.87 -1.27 -5.12
C LEU A 208 10.14 -1.08 -6.63
N MET A 209 9.22 -1.50 -7.49
CA MET A 209 9.28 -1.27 -8.92
C MET A 209 7.95 -0.74 -9.44
N TYR A 210 8.00 0.11 -10.47
CA TYR A 210 6.81 0.55 -11.19
C TYR A 210 6.43 -0.49 -12.26
N GLU A 211 5.16 -0.59 -12.63
CA GLU A 211 4.66 -1.28 -13.85
C GLU A 211 3.98 -0.28 -14.79
#